data_AF-A0A1S0U5H0-F1
#
_entry.id   AF-A0A1S0U5H0-F1
#
_cell.length_a   1.000
_cell.length_b   1.000
_cell.length_c   1.000
_cell.angle_alpha   90.00
_cell.angle_beta   90.00
_cell.angle_gamma   90.00
#
_symmetry.space_group_name_H-M   'P 1'
#
loop_
_entity.id
_entity.type
_entity.pdbx_description
1 polymer ?
#
loop_
_entity_poly.entity_id
_entity_poly.type
_entity_poly.pdbx_seq_one_letter_code
_entity_poly.pdbx_strand_id
1 'polypeptide(L)'
;MDFGSSIQIFPKWCEPLLQKLSDVIFKYPGAVVTVALICSISHIIFKKIIDPQLYEYYSKFFILSQSTLQLLKDELEKNYEEYHWNNPQFCKAYLALYTAYRELRMMAKRDSHGEIDPNDRRWIQFDYIKTLNR
;
A
#
# COMPACT_ATOMS: atom_id res chain seq x y z
N MET A 1 -2.74 35.68 41.26
CA MET A 1 -3.49 35.47 40.00
C MET A 1 -2.50 35.79 38.89
N ASP A 2 -1.78 34.77 38.41
CA ASP A 2 -0.76 34.92 37.37
C ASP A 2 -1.19 34.12 36.14
N PHE A 3 -1.82 34.80 35.18
CA PHE A 3 -2.11 34.27 33.85
C PHE A 3 -0.84 34.35 32.97
N GLY A 4 0.25 33.73 33.44
CA GLY A 4 1.58 33.79 32.83
C GLY A 4 1.93 32.60 31.92
N SER A 5 0.96 31.77 31.54
CA SER A 5 1.20 30.60 30.67
C SER A 5 0.33 30.68 29.42
N SER A 6 0.57 31.69 28.59
CA SER A 6 0.09 31.70 27.21
C SER A 6 0.76 30.56 26.47
N ILE A 7 -0.02 29.51 26.25
CA ILE A 7 0.31 28.31 25.51
C ILE A 7 0.83 28.73 24.13
N GLN A 8 2.14 28.56 23.87
CA GLN A 8 2.70 28.64 22.52
C GLN A 8 2.26 27.39 21.75
N ILE A 9 1.02 27.41 21.23
CA ILE A 9 0.39 26.29 20.52
C ILE A 9 0.98 26.13 19.10
N PHE A 10 1.72 27.12 18.57
CA PHE A 10 2.20 27.11 17.19
C PHE A 10 3.71 27.39 17.07
N PRO A 11 4.43 26.70 16.18
CA PRO A 11 5.85 26.95 15.93
C PRO A 11 6.06 28.35 15.33
N LYS A 12 7.12 29.05 15.74
CA LYS A 12 7.47 30.43 15.32
C LYS A 12 7.51 30.64 13.80
N TRP A 13 7.76 29.59 13.02
CA TRP A 13 7.76 29.68 11.54
C TRP A 13 6.33 29.73 10.94
N CYS A 14 5.30 29.33 11.68
CA CYS A 14 3.90 29.40 11.26
C CYS A 14 3.25 30.76 11.53
N GLU A 15 3.81 31.60 12.39
CA GLU A 15 3.28 32.95 12.68
C GLU A 15 3.08 33.82 11.42
N PRO A 16 4.05 33.95 10.49
CA PRO A 16 3.86 34.74 9.27
C PRO A 16 2.82 34.12 8.31
N LEU A 17 2.68 32.79 8.32
CA LEU A 17 1.69 32.06 7.54
C LEU A 17 0.28 32.29 8.10
N LEU A 18 0.13 32.24 9.42
CA LEU A 18 -1.13 32.49 10.12
C LEU A 18 -1.57 33.95 9.99
N GLN A 19 -0.65 34.91 10.07
CA GLN A 19 -0.96 36.32 9.85
C GLN A 19 -1.45 36.58 8.42
N LYS A 20 -0.79 36.02 7.41
CA LYS A 20 -1.25 36.13 6.02
C LYS A 20 -2.60 35.45 5.79
N LEU A 21 -2.82 34.28 6.38
CA LEU A 21 -4.11 33.59 6.30
C LEU A 21 -5.21 34.40 6.98
N SER A 22 -4.94 34.95 8.18
CA SER A 22 -5.83 35.87 8.90
C SER A 22 -6.20 37.07 8.04
N ASP A 23 -5.23 37.76 7.45
CA ASP A 23 -5.50 38.93 6.60
C ASP A 23 -6.37 38.56 5.39
N VAL A 24 -6.13 37.42 4.76
CA VAL A 24 -6.96 36.92 3.65
C VAL A 24 -8.38 36.60 4.11
N ILE A 25 -8.54 36.04 5.32
CA ILE A 25 -9.84 35.73 5.94
C ILE A 25 -10.64 37.01 6.21
N PHE A 26 -10.01 38.02 6.81
CA PHE A 26 -10.68 39.30 7.10
C PHE A 26 -10.97 40.12 5.84
N LYS A 27 -10.11 40.04 4.82
CA LYS A 27 -10.25 40.82 3.59
C LYS A 27 -11.28 40.23 2.61
N TYR A 28 -11.46 38.90 2.60
CA TYR A 28 -12.41 38.22 1.71
C TYR A 28 -13.17 37.09 2.40
N PRO A 29 -14.02 37.40 3.39
CA PRO A 29 -14.74 36.38 4.17
C PRO A 29 -15.63 35.49 3.28
N GLY A 30 -16.26 36.06 2.25
CA GLY A 30 -17.07 35.30 1.30
C GLY A 30 -16.26 34.29 0.48
N ALA A 31 -15.07 34.68 -0.01
CA ALA A 31 -14.21 33.77 -0.78
C ALA A 31 -13.70 32.62 0.10
N VAL A 32 -13.34 32.90 1.36
CA VAL A 32 -12.90 31.87 2.31
C VAL A 32 -14.01 30.88 2.60
N VAL A 33 -15.24 31.33 2.85
CA VAL A 33 -16.40 30.44 3.06
C VAL A 33 -16.64 29.56 1.83
N THR A 34 -16.53 30.14 0.62
CA THR A 34 -16.72 29.39 -0.62
C THR A 34 -15.66 28.31 -0.81
N VAL A 35 -14.38 28.64 -0.56
CA VAL A 35 -13.27 27.67 -0.61
C VAL A 35 -13.44 26.58 0.45
N ALA A 36 -13.82 26.96 1.67
CA ALA A 36 -14.07 25.99 2.75
C ALA A 36 -15.20 25.02 2.39
N LEU A 37 -16.29 25.52 1.79
CA LEU A 37 -17.40 24.69 1.30
C LEU A 37 -16.95 23.73 0.19
N ILE A 38 -16.18 24.22 -0.78
CA ILE A 38 -15.63 23.37 -1.84
C ILE A 38 -14.75 22.27 -1.24
N CYS A 39 -13.80 22.62 -0.35
CA CYS A 39 -12.96 21.63 0.32
C CYS A 39 -13.77 20.60 1.13
N SER A 40 -14.82 21.05 1.82
CA SER A 40 -15.72 20.18 2.60
C SER A 40 -16.48 19.19 1.71
N ILE A 41 -17.04 19.68 0.60
CA ILE A 41 -17.73 18.86 -0.39
C ILE A 41 -16.76 17.87 -1.04
N SER A 42 -15.58 18.33 -1.47
CA SER A 42 -14.52 17.47 -2.02
C SER A 42 -14.10 16.38 -1.04
N HIS A 43 -13.94 16.71 0.25
CA HIS A 43 -13.59 15.74 1.28
C HIS A 43 -14.68 14.67 1.48
N ILE A 44 -15.96 15.07 1.48
CA ILE A 44 -17.08 14.12 1.57
C ILE A 44 -17.12 13.20 0.35
N ILE A 45 -16.93 13.74 -0.86
CA ILE A 45 -16.89 12.96 -2.10
C ILE A 45 -15.72 11.97 -2.08
N PHE A 46 -14.52 12.44 -1.71
CA PHE A 46 -13.33 11.60 -1.62
C PHE A 46 -13.54 10.44 -0.64
N LYS A 47 -14.05 10.73 0.56
CA LYS A 47 -14.29 9.71 1.58
C LYS A 47 -15.41 8.73 1.20
N LYS A 48 -16.45 9.20 0.49
CA LYS A 48 -17.64 8.37 0.22
C LYS A 48 -17.56 7.58 -1.08
N ILE A 49 -16.80 8.06 -2.07
CA ILE A 49 -16.70 7.44 -3.40
C ILE A 49 -15.33 6.82 -3.60
N ILE A 50 -14.25 7.56 -3.34
CA ILE A 50 -12.90 7.13 -3.69
C ILE A 50 -12.38 6.11 -2.67
N ASP A 51 -12.55 6.37 -1.37
CA ASP A 51 -12.09 5.48 -0.31
C ASP A 51 -12.62 4.03 -0.42
N PRO A 52 -13.95 3.78 -0.57
CA PRO A 52 -14.43 2.41 -0.71
C PRO A 52 -13.99 1.74 -2.02
N GLN A 53 -13.91 2.48 -3.13
CA GLN A 53 -13.46 1.91 -4.41
C GLN A 53 -11.98 1.56 -4.40
N LEU A 54 -11.15 2.41 -3.79
CA LEU A 54 -9.73 2.13 -3.59
C LEU A 54 -9.59 0.93 -2.65
N TYR A 55 -10.28 0.91 -1.52
CA TYR A 55 -10.22 -0.21 -0.58
C TYR A 55 -10.64 -1.54 -1.22
N GLU A 56 -11.73 -1.56 -2.00
CA GLU A 56 -12.17 -2.75 -2.72
C GLU A 56 -11.16 -3.18 -3.78
N TYR A 57 -10.57 -2.24 -4.52
CA TYR A 57 -9.53 -2.54 -5.51
C TYR A 57 -8.26 -3.10 -4.87
N TYR A 58 -7.75 -2.45 -3.83
CA TYR A 58 -6.55 -2.89 -3.10
C TYR A 58 -6.77 -4.22 -2.39
N SER A 59 -7.91 -4.41 -1.72
CA SER A 59 -8.22 -5.67 -1.05
C SER A 59 -8.34 -6.81 -2.05
N LYS A 60 -9.03 -6.60 -3.19
CA LYS A 60 -9.15 -7.61 -4.25
C LYS A 60 -7.80 -7.93 -4.87
N PHE A 61 -6.98 -6.93 -5.16
CA PHE A 61 -5.63 -7.13 -5.70
C PHE A 61 -4.75 -7.91 -4.72
N PHE A 62 -4.80 -7.57 -3.43
CA PHE A 62 -4.05 -8.25 -2.38
C PHE A 62 -4.48 -9.72 -2.23
N ILE A 63 -5.79 -9.98 -2.16
CA ILE A 63 -6.35 -11.33 -2.05
C ILE A 63 -6.00 -12.18 -3.27
N LEU A 64 -6.18 -11.63 -4.49
CA LEU A 64 -5.87 -12.33 -5.73
C LEU A 64 -4.38 -12.66 -5.85
N SER A 65 -3.52 -11.73 -5.44
CA SER A 65 -2.07 -11.93 -5.45
C SER A 65 -1.68 -13.04 -4.47
N GLN A 66 -2.27 -13.06 -3.27
CA GLN A 66 -2.02 -14.13 -2.29
C GLN A 66 -2.47 -15.51 -2.78
N SER A 67 -3.68 -15.62 -3.34
CA SER A 67 -4.19 -16.90 -3.84
C SER A 67 -3.39 -17.41 -5.04
N THR A 68 -3.02 -16.52 -5.96
CA THR A 68 -2.19 -16.86 -7.12
C THR A 68 -0.78 -17.29 -6.70
N LEU A 69 -0.16 -16.56 -5.76
CA LEU A 69 1.14 -16.93 -5.21
C LEU A 69 1.10 -18.29 -4.52
N GLN A 70 0.01 -18.60 -3.83
CA GLN A 70 -0.16 -19.89 -3.15
C GLN A 70 -0.26 -21.03 -4.16
N LEU A 71 -1.06 -20.87 -5.23
CA LEU A 71 -1.16 -21.86 -6.31
C LEU A 71 0.17 -22.10 -7.01
N LEU A 72 0.89 -21.02 -7.35
CA LEU A 72 2.21 -21.13 -7.98
C LEU A 72 3.22 -21.83 -7.07
N LYS A 73 3.21 -21.51 -5.78
CA LYS A 73 4.05 -22.16 -4.78
C LYS A 73 3.72 -23.65 -4.66
N ASP A 74 2.45 -24.00 -4.59
CA ASP A 74 2.00 -25.38 -4.46
C ASP A 74 2.40 -26.23 -5.68
N GLU A 75 2.34 -25.67 -6.89
CA GLU A 75 2.80 -26.37 -8.09
C GLU A 75 4.34 -26.47 -8.12
N LEU A 76 5.07 -25.43 -7.71
CA LEU A 76 6.55 -25.46 -7.63
C LEU A 76 7.08 -26.45 -6.58
N GLU A 77 6.37 -26.62 -5.46
CA GLU A 77 6.70 -27.53 -4.35
C GLU A 77 6.13 -28.93 -4.56
N LYS A 78 5.48 -29.21 -5.69
CA LYS A 78 4.96 -30.53 -6.01
C LYS A 78 6.12 -31.53 -6.15
N ASN A 79 5.92 -32.72 -5.60
CA ASN A 79 6.88 -33.82 -5.74
C ASN A 79 6.81 -34.42 -7.15
N TYR A 80 7.48 -33.78 -8.10
CA TYR A 80 7.62 -34.30 -9.45
C TYR A 80 8.55 -35.52 -9.47
N GLU A 81 8.16 -36.54 -10.21
CA GLU A 81 8.98 -37.73 -10.42
C GLU A 81 10.29 -37.40 -11.14
N GLU A 82 11.33 -38.16 -10.84
CA GLU A 82 12.71 -37.86 -11.24
C GLU A 82 12.88 -37.80 -12.77
N TYR A 83 12.07 -38.57 -13.52
CA TYR A 83 12.11 -38.59 -14.98
C TYR A 83 11.66 -37.27 -15.63
N HIS A 84 10.86 -36.44 -14.95
CA HIS A 84 10.43 -35.15 -15.49
C HIS A 84 11.62 -34.18 -15.64
N TRP A 85 12.62 -34.26 -14.77
CA TRP A 85 13.83 -33.43 -14.81
C TRP A 85 14.75 -33.74 -16.00
N ASN A 86 14.60 -34.94 -16.59
CA ASN A 86 15.33 -35.31 -17.79
C ASN A 86 14.71 -34.73 -19.07
N ASN A 87 13.50 -34.16 -19.00
CA ASN A 87 12.86 -33.51 -20.13
C ASN A 87 13.22 -32.01 -20.18
N PRO A 88 13.99 -31.54 -21.19
CA PRO A 88 14.38 -30.13 -21.28
C PRO A 88 13.20 -29.15 -21.38
N GLN A 89 12.08 -29.57 -22.00
CA GLN A 89 10.89 -28.73 -22.11
C GLN A 89 10.23 -28.54 -20.75
N PHE A 90 10.17 -29.61 -19.94
CA PHE A 90 9.65 -29.54 -18.59
C PHE A 90 10.49 -28.60 -17.73
N CYS A 91 11.82 -28.76 -17.73
CA CYS A 91 12.73 -27.89 -16.98
C CYS A 91 12.59 -26.42 -17.39
N LYS A 92 12.45 -26.14 -18.69
CA LYS A 92 12.21 -24.79 -19.19
C LYS A 92 10.88 -24.20 -18.68
N ALA A 93 9.81 -25.00 -18.70
CA ALA A 93 8.51 -24.58 -18.18
C ALA A 93 8.54 -24.35 -16.66
N TYR A 94 9.22 -25.23 -15.92
CA TYR A 94 9.40 -25.10 -14.47
C TYR A 94 10.16 -23.81 -14.11
N LEU A 95 11.25 -23.50 -14.82
CA LEU A 95 12.00 -22.26 -14.62
C LEU A 95 11.16 -21.01 -14.99
N ALA A 96 10.34 -21.08 -16.03
CA ALA A 96 9.42 -20.00 -16.36
C ALA A 96 8.39 -19.78 -15.26
N LEU A 97 7.83 -20.87 -14.71
CA LEU A 97 6.90 -20.83 -13.58
C LEU A 97 7.56 -20.22 -12.33
N TYR A 98 8.79 -20.62 -12.02
CA TYR A 98 9.57 -20.08 -10.91
C TYR A 98 9.86 -18.58 -11.08
N THR A 99 10.16 -18.16 -12.32
CA THR A 99 10.39 -16.74 -12.64
C THR A 99 9.11 -15.93 -12.43
N ALA A 100 7.97 -16.40 -12.95
CA ALA A 100 6.67 -15.76 -12.77
C ALA A 100 6.28 -15.66 -11.28
N TYR A 101 6.51 -16.72 -10.50
CA TYR A 101 6.31 -16.71 -9.05
C TYR A 101 7.16 -15.66 -8.35
N ARG A 102 8.46 -15.58 -8.69
CA ARG A 102 9.38 -14.58 -8.11
C ARG A 102 8.95 -13.16 -8.47
N GLU A 103 8.59 -12.89 -9.71
CA GLU A 103 8.14 -11.57 -10.15
C GLU A 103 6.86 -11.14 -9.45
N LEU A 104 5.84 -12.01 -9.43
CA LEU A 104 4.58 -11.74 -8.74
C LEU A 104 4.81 -11.46 -7.25
N ARG A 105 5.70 -12.21 -6.60
CA ARG A 105 6.06 -12.01 -5.18
C ARG A 105 6.76 -10.67 -4.96
N MET A 106 7.68 -10.28 -5.85
CA MET A 106 8.38 -8.99 -5.76
C MET A 106 7.42 -7.83 -5.99
N MET A 107 6.50 -7.95 -6.95
CA MET A 107 5.46 -6.94 -7.19
C MET A 107 4.52 -6.80 -5.99
N ALA A 108 4.11 -7.92 -5.38
CA ALA A 108 3.22 -7.92 -4.24
C ALA A 108 3.87 -7.37 -2.94
N LYS A 109 5.20 -7.49 -2.81
CA LYS A 109 5.97 -6.95 -1.68
C LYS A 109 6.31 -5.46 -1.82
N ARG A 110 6.21 -4.86 -3.02
CA ARG A 110 6.52 -3.44 -3.23
C ARG A 110 5.41 -2.54 -2.69
N ASP A 111 5.81 -1.46 -2.05
CA ASP A 111 4.90 -0.37 -1.67
C ASP A 111 4.61 0.59 -2.86
N SER A 112 3.83 1.64 -2.61
CA SER A 112 3.53 2.68 -3.60
C SER A 112 4.74 3.50 -4.05
N HIS A 113 5.86 3.42 -3.34
CA HIS A 113 7.14 4.05 -3.68
C HIS A 113 8.08 3.09 -4.42
N GLY A 114 7.69 1.82 -4.57
CA GLY A 114 8.50 0.77 -5.19
C GLY A 114 9.53 0.15 -4.24
N GLU A 115 9.51 0.52 -2.96
CA GLU A 115 10.40 0.01 -1.92
C GLU A 115 9.84 -1.30 -1.35
N ILE A 116 10.73 -2.17 -0.89
CA ILE A 116 10.37 -3.45 -0.27
C ILE A 116 10.73 -3.34 1.21
N ASP A 117 9.72 -3.40 2.07
CA ASP A 117 9.94 -3.46 3.52
C ASP A 117 10.46 -4.87 3.90
N PRO A 118 11.72 -5.00 4.37
CA PRO A 118 12.28 -6.28 4.78
C PRO A 118 11.59 -6.87 6.02
N ASN A 119 10.85 -6.05 6.78
CA ASN A 119 10.14 -6.46 7.99
C ASN A 119 8.65 -6.77 7.76
N ASP A 120 8.14 -6.70 6.52
CA ASP A 120 6.74 -6.97 6.24
C ASP A 120 6.39 -8.45 6.50
N ARG A 121 5.76 -8.70 7.65
CA ARG A 121 5.41 -10.04 8.11
C ARG A 121 4.31 -10.70 7.29
N ARG A 122 3.53 -9.95 6.52
CA ARG A 122 2.38 -10.47 5.76
C ARG A 122 2.78 -11.48 4.70
N TRP A 123 4.02 -11.42 4.23
CA TRP A 123 4.51 -12.23 3.12
C TRP A 123 5.47 -13.36 3.56
N ILE A 124 5.77 -13.47 4.85
CA ILE A 124 6.73 -14.46 5.39
C ILE A 124 6.30 -15.90 5.05
N GLN A 125 5.00 -16.18 4.96
CA GLN A 125 4.48 -17.52 4.60
C GLN A 125 4.97 -18.02 3.22
N PHE A 126 5.33 -17.11 2.32
CA PHE A 126 5.88 -17.44 1.00
C PHE A 126 7.40 -17.59 1.02
N ASP A 127 8.04 -17.28 2.14
CA ASP A 127 9.50 -17.41 2.33
C ASP A 127 9.85 -18.81 2.87
N TYR A 128 8.92 -19.47 3.56
CA TYR A 128 9.08 -20.84 4.04
C TYR A 128 8.75 -21.86 2.96
N ILE A 129 9.66 -22.78 2.67
CA ILE A 129 9.37 -23.99 1.90
C ILE A 129 8.52 -24.90 2.79
N LYS A 130 7.44 -25.50 2.27
CA LYS A 130 6.73 -26.56 3.03
C LYS A 130 7.75 -27.66 3.33
N THR A 131 8.16 -27.77 4.58
CA THR A 131 8.91 -28.93 5.04
C THR A 131 7.99 -30.12 4.86
N LEU A 132 8.32 -31.00 3.90
CA LEU A 132 7.72 -32.32 3.82
C LEU A 132 7.90 -32.95 5.20
N ASN A 133 6.81 -33.07 5.97
CA ASN A 133 6.79 -34.03 7.06
C ASN A 133 6.99 -35.38 6.40
N ARG A 134 8.20 -35.91 6.58
CA ARG A 134 8.66 -37.19 6.08
C ARG A 134 8.20 -38.29 7.02
#